data_AF-A0A6V8MNJ5-F1
#
_entry.id   AF-A0A6V8MNJ5-F1
#
_cell.length_a   1.000
_cell.length_b   1.000
_cell.length_c   1.000
_cell.angle_alpha   90.00
_cell.angle_beta   90.00
_cell.angle_gamma   90.00
#
_symmetry.space_group_name_H-M   'P 1'
#
loop_
_entity.id
_entity.type
_entity.pdbx_description
1 polymer ?
#
loop_
_entity_poly.entity_id
_entity_poly.type
_entity_poly.pdbx_seq_one_letter_code
_entity_poly.pdbx_strand_id
1 'polypeptide(L)'
;MNKLMAVLASVVFVVTAAVALAQSNTESPFKVGASIYACGCGAGCNCGTMSAKAGKCGCGKNLVKTTVTKVADNKVYYQMNGAEMSAPAAGKYVCSCGCPCNTVSQKEGSCACGKPLKKAE
;
A
#
# COMPACT_ATOMS: atom_id res chain seq x y z
N MET A 1 42.75 31.53 26.75
CA MET A 1 41.78 31.18 25.68
C MET A 1 42.19 29.84 25.07
N ASN A 2 42.25 28.78 25.87
CA ASN A 2 41.23 27.80 26.25
C ASN A 2 41.16 26.61 25.28
N LYS A 3 41.96 25.58 25.63
CA LYS A 3 41.99 24.22 25.06
C LYS A 3 40.61 23.51 25.03
N LEU A 4 39.58 24.15 25.59
CA LEU A 4 38.16 23.78 25.49
C LEU A 4 37.59 23.85 24.06
N MET A 5 38.07 24.76 23.20
CA MET A 5 37.47 24.91 21.86
C MET A 5 37.91 23.83 20.85
N ALA A 6 39.06 23.19 21.07
CA ALA A 6 39.55 22.15 20.15
C ALA A 6 38.92 20.76 20.41
N VAL A 7 38.38 20.52 21.61
CA VAL A 7 37.73 19.26 21.99
C VAL A 7 36.25 19.24 21.59
N LEU A 8 35.62 20.41 21.51
CA LEU A 8 34.21 20.54 21.10
C LEU A 8 34.00 20.34 19.58
N ALA A 9 35.04 20.53 18.75
CA ALA A 9 34.94 20.37 17.30
C ALA A 9 35.05 18.90 16.82
N SER A 10 35.64 18.02 17.62
CA SER A 10 35.88 16.61 17.25
C SER A 10 34.79 15.64 17.70
N VAL A 11 33.94 16.01 18.65
CA VAL A 11 32.80 15.18 19.11
C VAL A 11 31.55 15.34 18.23
N VAL A 12 31.49 16.38 17.38
CA VAL A 12 30.32 16.67 16.52
C VAL A 12 30.32 15.85 15.21
N PHE A 13 31.44 15.25 14.81
CA PHE A 13 31.55 14.56 13.51
C PHE A 13 31.23 13.05 13.52
N VAL A 14 31.02 12.44 14.68
CA VAL A 14 30.81 10.97 14.79
C VAL A 14 29.34 10.58 15.00
N VAL A 15 28.44 11.53 15.24
CA VAL A 15 27.02 11.22 15.54
C VAL A 15 26.10 11.31 14.30
N THR A 16 26.59 11.78 13.15
CA THR A 16 25.77 11.94 11.93
C THR A 16 25.72 10.71 11.01
N ALA A 17 26.37 9.60 11.35
CA ALA A 17 26.34 8.38 10.53
C ALA A 17 25.18 7.40 10.84
N ALA A 18 24.21 7.80 11.67
CA ALA A 18 23.02 6.99 11.97
C ALA A 18 21.72 7.54 11.35
N VAL A 19 21.81 8.44 10.36
CA VAL A 19 20.68 8.65 9.44
C VAL A 19 20.62 7.50 8.44
N ALA A 20 19.42 6.91 8.29
CA ALA A 20 18.90 6.27 7.06
C ALA A 20 18.31 4.85 7.18
N LEU A 21 17.81 4.39 8.33
CA LEU A 21 16.88 3.23 8.36
C LEU A 21 15.66 3.44 9.27
N ALA A 22 15.23 4.68 9.47
CA ALA A 22 13.82 4.93 9.75
C ALA A 22 13.12 5.14 8.40
N GLN A 23 13.05 4.08 7.59
CA GLN A 23 12.11 4.04 6.47
C GLN A 23 10.73 4.26 7.09
N SER A 24 10.18 5.42 6.76
CA SER A 24 8.82 5.86 6.99
C SER A 24 7.86 4.69 6.75
N ASN A 25 7.45 4.03 7.84
CA ASN A 25 6.28 3.17 7.87
C ASN A 25 5.05 4.07 7.75
N THR A 26 4.82 4.61 6.56
CA THR A 26 3.44 4.82 6.10
C THR A 26 2.92 3.41 5.89
N GLU A 27 2.33 2.87 6.96
CA GLU A 27 1.76 1.54 7.10
C GLU A 27 0.67 1.28 6.05
N SER A 28 1.10 1.10 4.81
CA SER A 28 0.28 0.63 3.73
C SER A 28 -0.19 -0.77 4.12
N PRO A 29 -1.49 -1.08 4.10
CA PRO A 29 -2.00 -2.41 4.48
C PRO A 29 -1.52 -3.51 3.51
N PHE A 30 -0.95 -3.12 2.38
CA PHE A 30 -0.43 -3.99 1.33
C PHE A 30 1.09 -4.14 1.47
N LYS A 31 1.53 -5.00 2.41
CA LYS A 31 2.95 -5.33 2.63
C LYS A 31 3.32 -6.59 1.84
N VAL A 32 4.59 -6.73 1.45
CA VAL A 32 5.08 -7.98 0.86
C VAL A 32 4.82 -9.15 1.83
N GLY A 33 4.30 -10.26 1.32
CA GLY A 33 3.89 -11.42 2.12
C GLY A 33 2.50 -11.30 2.76
N ALA A 34 1.85 -10.14 2.72
CA ALA A 34 0.50 -9.99 3.24
C ALA A 34 -0.54 -10.65 2.31
N SER A 35 -1.53 -11.33 2.91
CA SER A 35 -2.73 -11.78 2.21
C SER A 35 -3.68 -10.61 1.97
N ILE A 36 -4.00 -10.34 0.72
CA ILE A 36 -4.89 -9.25 0.29
C ILE A 36 -5.99 -9.83 -0.61
N TYR A 37 -7.04 -9.04 -0.86
CA TYR A 37 -8.14 -9.40 -1.74
C TYR A 37 -8.12 -8.47 -2.95
N ALA A 38 -7.75 -9.00 -4.11
CA ALA A 38 -7.60 -8.24 -5.34
C ALA A 38 -8.67 -8.62 -6.39
N CYS A 39 -8.87 -7.75 -7.38
CA CYS A 39 -9.83 -8.03 -8.44
C CYS A 39 -9.37 -9.23 -9.31
N GLY A 40 -10.24 -10.24 -9.42
CA GLY A 40 -10.02 -11.45 -10.20
C GLY A 40 -10.48 -11.42 -11.65
N CYS A 41 -10.80 -10.25 -12.21
CA CYS A 41 -11.33 -10.15 -13.58
C CYS A 41 -10.29 -10.40 -14.68
N GLY A 42 -9.02 -10.63 -14.34
CA GLY A 42 -7.93 -10.85 -15.29
C GLY A 42 -7.45 -9.57 -16.00
N ALA A 43 -6.62 -9.74 -17.03
CA ALA A 43 -5.95 -8.66 -17.75
C ALA A 43 -6.89 -7.62 -18.41
N GLY A 44 -8.19 -7.92 -18.53
CA GLY A 44 -9.19 -6.99 -19.08
C GLY A 44 -9.72 -5.94 -18.10
N CYS A 45 -9.48 -6.07 -16.78
CA CYS A 45 -10.02 -5.10 -15.80
C CYS A 45 -8.96 -4.12 -15.29
N ASN A 46 -9.02 -2.90 -15.79
CA ASN A 46 -8.23 -1.76 -15.29
C ASN A 46 -8.80 -1.14 -13.99
N CYS A 47 -9.65 -1.87 -13.28
CA CYS A 47 -10.24 -1.42 -12.02
C CYS A 47 -9.23 -1.42 -10.87
N GLY A 48 -8.23 -2.33 -10.90
CA GLY A 48 -7.15 -2.38 -9.90
C GLY A 48 -7.63 -2.45 -8.45
N THR A 49 -8.83 -3.01 -8.21
CA THR A 49 -9.44 -3.00 -6.89
C THR A 49 -8.69 -3.93 -5.95
N MET A 50 -8.29 -3.43 -4.79
CA MET A 50 -7.63 -4.19 -3.72
C MET A 50 -8.27 -3.88 -2.37
N SER A 51 -8.28 -4.85 -1.46
CA SER A 51 -8.80 -4.69 -0.10
C SER A 51 -8.06 -5.61 0.87
N ALA A 52 -7.98 -5.22 2.13
CA ALA A 52 -7.48 -6.07 3.21
C ALA A 52 -8.52 -7.15 3.64
N LYS A 53 -9.77 -7.06 3.16
CA LYS A 53 -10.86 -7.99 3.51
C LYS A 53 -11.57 -8.54 2.29
N ALA A 54 -12.17 -9.72 2.46
CA ALA A 54 -13.08 -10.29 1.48
C ALA A 54 -14.25 -9.35 1.23
N GLY A 55 -14.73 -9.32 -0.01
CA GLY A 55 -15.84 -8.47 -0.41
C GLY A 55 -16.06 -8.54 -1.91
N LYS A 56 -16.86 -7.61 -2.42
CA LYS A 56 -17.13 -7.48 -3.86
C LYS A 56 -16.35 -6.32 -4.45
N CYS A 57 -15.87 -6.51 -5.67
CA CYS A 57 -15.39 -5.44 -6.53
C CYS A 57 -16.59 -4.60 -7.00
N GLY A 58 -16.35 -3.32 -7.37
CA GLY A 58 -17.38 -2.45 -7.96
C GLY A 58 -18.08 -3.02 -9.20
N CYS A 59 -17.45 -3.97 -9.91
CA CYS A 59 -18.07 -4.70 -11.02
C CYS A 59 -19.02 -5.84 -10.59
N GLY A 60 -19.26 -6.02 -9.29
CA GLY A 60 -20.16 -7.05 -8.74
C GLY A 60 -19.52 -8.42 -8.53
N LYS A 61 -18.32 -8.68 -9.07
CA LYS A 61 -17.59 -9.93 -8.84
C LYS A 61 -16.90 -9.94 -7.46
N ASN A 62 -16.75 -11.12 -6.87
CA ASN A 62 -16.03 -11.29 -5.62
C ASN A 62 -14.53 -10.99 -5.80
N LEU A 63 -13.92 -10.37 -4.78
CA LEU A 63 -12.48 -10.22 -4.71
C LEU A 63 -11.83 -11.58 -4.45
N VAL A 64 -10.67 -11.81 -5.05
CA VAL A 64 -9.90 -13.05 -4.94
C VAL A 64 -8.79 -12.84 -3.94
N LYS A 65 -8.68 -13.76 -2.96
CA LYS A 65 -7.59 -13.76 -2.00
C LYS A 65 -6.28 -14.10 -2.70
N THR A 66 -5.27 -13.27 -2.52
CA THR A 66 -3.94 -13.39 -3.13
C THR A 66 -2.89 -12.92 -2.13
N THR A 67 -1.63 -13.25 -2.41
CA THR A 67 -0.50 -12.77 -1.60
C THR A 67 0.29 -11.74 -2.38
N VAL A 68 0.69 -10.67 -1.71
CA VAL A 68 1.58 -9.65 -2.27
C VAL A 68 2.99 -10.24 -2.40
N THR A 69 3.51 -10.28 -3.62
CA THR A 69 4.87 -10.75 -3.91
C THR A 69 5.89 -9.63 -3.86
N LYS A 70 5.50 -8.42 -4.26
CA LYS A 70 6.40 -7.26 -4.35
C LYS A 70 5.61 -5.96 -4.26
N VAL A 71 6.22 -4.93 -3.69
CA VAL A 71 5.70 -3.55 -3.70
C VAL A 71 6.80 -2.66 -4.21
N ALA A 72 6.60 -2.02 -5.36
CA ALA A 72 7.58 -1.15 -6.01
C ALA A 72 6.87 -0.14 -6.91
N ASP A 73 7.46 1.03 -7.12
CA ASP A 73 6.96 2.04 -8.07
C ASP A 73 5.49 2.44 -7.84
N ASN A 74 5.07 2.54 -6.57
CA ASN A 74 3.68 2.82 -6.18
C ASN A 74 2.66 1.78 -6.73
N LYS A 75 3.13 0.55 -6.97
CA LYS A 75 2.33 -0.59 -7.38
C LYS A 75 2.54 -1.78 -6.44
N VAL A 76 1.47 -2.51 -6.23
CA VAL A 76 1.44 -3.78 -5.49
C VAL A 76 1.36 -4.88 -6.52
N TYR A 77 2.35 -5.77 -6.50
CA TYR A 77 2.43 -6.97 -7.32
C TYR A 77 1.93 -8.16 -6.51
N TYR A 78 1.11 -9.00 -7.11
CA TYR A 78 0.48 -10.14 -6.46
C TYR A 78 0.25 -11.28 -7.45
N GLN A 79 0.34 -12.52 -6.96
CA GLN A 79 0.20 -13.74 -7.76
C GLN A 79 -1.25 -14.21 -7.82
N MET A 80 -1.85 -14.22 -9.01
CA MET A 80 -3.23 -14.68 -9.21
C MET A 80 -3.28 -15.71 -10.33
N ASN A 81 -3.77 -16.92 -10.02
CA ASN A 81 -3.85 -18.04 -10.97
C ASN A 81 -2.50 -18.38 -11.65
N GLY A 82 -1.39 -18.23 -10.94
CA GLY A 82 -0.04 -18.48 -11.47
C GLY A 82 0.52 -17.38 -12.36
N ALA A 83 -0.21 -16.27 -12.54
CA ALA A 83 0.27 -15.08 -13.22
C ALA A 83 0.54 -13.96 -12.19
N GLU A 84 1.66 -13.24 -12.35
CA GLU A 84 1.92 -12.03 -11.58
C GLU A 84 1.12 -10.87 -12.17
N MET A 85 0.30 -10.25 -11.32
CA MET A 85 -0.52 -9.10 -11.64
C MET A 85 -0.04 -7.91 -10.81
N SER A 86 -0.27 -6.69 -11.31
CA SER A 86 0.03 -5.48 -10.55
C SER A 86 -1.16 -4.53 -10.52
N ALA A 87 -1.33 -3.84 -9.40
CA ALA A 87 -2.29 -2.76 -9.26
C ALA A 87 -1.64 -1.57 -8.54
N PRO A 88 -2.09 -0.32 -8.79
CA PRO A 88 -1.57 0.83 -8.08
C PRO A 88 -1.87 0.72 -6.57
N ALA A 89 -0.88 1.00 -5.72
CA ALA A 89 -1.03 0.96 -4.27
C ALA A 89 -2.02 2.02 -3.77
N ALA A 90 -2.07 3.17 -4.45
CA ALA A 90 -3.05 4.22 -4.24
C ALA A 90 -4.20 4.11 -5.27
N GLY A 91 -5.44 4.03 -4.76
CA GLY A 91 -6.66 4.11 -5.58
C GLY A 91 -7.07 5.55 -5.83
N LYS A 92 -7.59 5.85 -7.03
CA LYS A 92 -8.38 7.08 -7.26
C LYS A 92 -9.64 7.11 -6.42
N TYR A 93 -10.10 5.96 -5.97
CA TYR A 93 -11.24 5.77 -5.10
C TYR A 93 -10.82 4.93 -3.89
N VAL A 94 -11.15 5.40 -2.68
CA VAL A 94 -10.74 4.81 -1.41
C VAL A 94 -11.94 4.66 -0.48
N CYS A 95 -11.85 3.67 0.42
CA CYS A 95 -12.89 3.43 1.40
C CYS A 95 -12.77 4.38 2.61
N SER A 96 -13.73 5.30 2.77
CA SER A 96 -13.75 6.26 3.88
C SER A 96 -14.73 5.88 5.00
N CYS A 97 -14.97 4.58 5.18
CA CYS A 97 -16.03 4.08 6.07
C CYS A 97 -15.57 3.83 7.52
N GLY A 98 -14.30 4.12 7.83
CA GLY A 98 -13.69 3.78 9.13
C GLY A 98 -13.47 2.28 9.34
N CYS A 99 -13.68 1.44 8.32
CA CYS A 99 -13.39 0.00 8.41
C CYS A 99 -11.93 -0.31 8.07
N PRO A 100 -11.32 -1.36 8.68
CA PRO A 100 -9.98 -1.83 8.34
C PRO A 100 -9.94 -2.58 6.98
N CYS A 101 -10.98 -2.41 6.17
CA CYS A 101 -11.12 -2.98 4.84
C CYS A 101 -10.11 -2.35 3.86
N ASN A 102 -9.76 -1.07 4.05
CA ASN A 102 -8.81 -0.30 3.25
C ASN A 102 -8.97 -0.54 1.73
N THR A 103 -10.22 -0.61 1.26
CA THR A 103 -10.49 -0.90 -0.15
C THR A 103 -10.05 0.29 -1.00
N VAL A 104 -9.27 0.03 -2.03
CA VAL A 104 -8.82 1.01 -3.02
C VAL A 104 -9.20 0.54 -4.42
N SER A 105 -9.52 1.46 -5.33
CA SER A 105 -9.84 1.16 -6.72
C SER A 105 -9.46 2.33 -7.64
N GLN A 106 -9.23 2.02 -8.92
CA GLN A 106 -9.07 3.01 -9.98
C GLN A 106 -10.41 3.44 -10.59
N LYS A 107 -11.51 2.77 -10.23
CA LYS A 107 -12.86 3.05 -10.71
C LYS A 107 -13.82 3.23 -9.54
N GLU A 108 -14.93 3.90 -9.85
CA GLU A 108 -16.09 3.98 -8.96
C GLU A 108 -16.61 2.59 -8.63
N GLY A 109 -17.20 2.46 -7.45
CA GLY A 109 -17.73 1.19 -6.98
C GLY A 109 -17.92 1.19 -5.48
N SER A 110 -18.03 -0.02 -4.93
CA SER A 110 -18.21 -0.22 -3.49
C SER A 110 -16.95 -0.77 -2.83
N CYS A 111 -16.74 -0.38 -1.57
CA CYS A 111 -15.83 -1.02 -0.64
C CYS A 111 -16.19 -2.49 -0.43
N ALA A 112 -15.25 -3.26 0.10
CA ALA A 112 -15.51 -4.64 0.55
C ALA A 112 -16.66 -4.74 1.57
N CYS A 113 -16.92 -3.69 2.35
CA CYS A 113 -18.04 -3.60 3.29
C CYS A 113 -19.39 -3.21 2.66
N GLY A 114 -19.46 -3.03 1.34
CA GLY A 114 -20.68 -2.72 0.59
C GLY A 114 -20.99 -1.22 0.45
N LYS A 115 -20.36 -0.35 1.24
CA LYS A 115 -20.50 1.11 1.11
C LYS A 115 -19.80 1.66 -0.15
N PRO A 116 -20.26 2.78 -0.73
CA PRO A 116 -19.61 3.37 -1.90
C PRO A 116 -18.20 3.88 -1.58
N LEU A 117 -17.27 3.75 -2.53
CA LEU A 117 -15.95 4.35 -2.45
C LEU A 117 -16.05 5.86 -2.66
N LYS A 118 -15.17 6.62 -2.01
CA LYS A 118 -15.01 8.06 -2.24
C LYS A 118 -13.80 8.30 -3.12
N LYS A 119 -13.83 9.36 -3.93
CA LYS A 119 -12.64 9.79 -4.67
C LYS A 119 -11.54 10.17 -3.67
N ALA A 120 -10.32 9.71 -3.91
CA ALA A 120 -9.14 10.16 -3.19
C ALA A 120 -8.89 11.61 -3.59
N GLU A 121 -8.93 12.51 -2.62
CA GLU A 121 -8.62 13.94 -2.76
C GLU A 121 -7.14 14.20 -2.52
#